data_AF-A0A7R9A9F1-F1
#
_entry.id   AF-A0A7R9A9F1-F1
#
_cell.length_a   1.000
_cell.length_b   1.000
_cell.length_c   1.000
_cell.angle_alpha   90.00
_cell.angle_beta   90.00
_cell.angle_gamma   90.00
#
_symmetry.space_group_name_H-M   'P 1'
#
loop_
_entity.id
_entity.type
_entity.pdbx_description
1 polymer ?
#
loop_
_entity_poly.entity_id
_entity_poly.type
_entity_poly.pdbx_seq_one_letter_code
_entity_poly.pdbx_strand_id
1 'polypeptide(L)'
;MKGEEGTHLGQGLMIFNHMIDLVYFDASEKLKKHLWQLAVDADIQEEEWGVVVMHLFSPLVTTQFMMKKHLKNPIQFIHCQNGLGMAFAQSVEHIFVCIGENQREEELTEKVEQAVFLSRALLGPCLHILKDNKDMANLVRELLLELRTGSHDGNQSLLLEASQRLHVSPDVRQHCMSMTQELNKKLESSTLCPLHVIFTSQTSIASIHS
;
A
#
# COMPACT_ATOMS: atom_id res chain seq x y z
N MET A 1 22.83 2.61 -21.52
CA MET A 1 21.83 3.02 -20.51
C MET A 1 20.69 2.02 -20.57
N LYS A 2 20.67 1.06 -19.64
CA LYS A 2 19.59 0.07 -19.54
C LYS A 2 18.45 0.72 -18.76
N GLY A 3 17.29 0.86 -19.40
CA GLY A 3 16.10 1.46 -18.80
C GLY A 3 15.57 0.60 -17.68
N GLU A 4 15.14 1.26 -16.62
CA GLU A 4 14.46 0.70 -15.46
C GLU A 4 13.08 0.15 -15.88
N GLU A 5 13.05 -1.06 -16.42
CA GLU A 5 11.85 -1.88 -16.47
C GLU A 5 11.77 -2.66 -15.15
N GLY A 6 11.20 -2.02 -14.12
CA GLY A 6 11.09 -2.61 -12.79
C GLY A 6 9.87 -2.12 -12.04
N THR A 7 9.00 -3.08 -11.69
CA THR A 7 8.26 -3.10 -10.42
C THR A 7 7.23 -1.98 -10.19
N HIS A 8 6.03 -2.15 -10.74
CA HIS A 8 4.85 -1.35 -10.38
C HIS A 8 3.81 -2.17 -9.64
N LEU A 9 3.20 -1.55 -8.62
CA LEU A 9 2.07 -2.09 -7.88
C LEU A 9 0.84 -2.18 -8.77
N GLY A 10 0.71 -3.25 -9.55
CA GLY A 10 -0.52 -3.57 -10.27
C GLY A 10 -0.76 -2.71 -11.50
N GLN A 11 0.12 -1.73 -11.73
CA GLN A 11 0.11 -0.60 -12.67
C GLN A 11 -0.17 0.75 -12.00
N GLY A 12 -0.82 0.79 -10.82
CA GLY A 12 -0.75 1.93 -9.88
C GLY A 12 -1.55 1.76 -8.58
N LEU A 13 -1.12 2.48 -7.53
CA LEU A 13 -1.75 2.61 -6.21
C LEU A 13 -1.96 4.10 -5.90
N MET A 14 -3.17 4.44 -5.44
CA MET A 14 -3.55 5.78 -5.00
C MET A 14 -4.15 5.71 -3.60
N ILE A 15 -3.83 6.67 -2.75
CA ILE A 15 -4.44 6.81 -1.43
C ILE A 15 -5.02 8.22 -1.32
N PHE A 16 -6.32 8.30 -1.06
CA PHE A 16 -7.04 9.55 -0.83
C PHE A 16 -7.46 9.66 0.63
N ASN A 17 -7.46 10.87 1.20
CA ASN A 17 -8.07 11.12 2.50
C ASN A 17 -9.59 11.35 2.38
N HIS A 18 -10.25 11.68 3.49
CA HIS A 18 -11.69 11.97 3.53
C HIS A 18 -12.10 13.28 2.85
N MET A 19 -11.13 14.18 2.61
CA MET A 19 -11.30 15.42 1.86
C MET A 19 -11.03 15.23 0.36
N ILE A 20 -10.78 13.99 -0.09
CA ILE A 20 -10.46 13.64 -1.48
C ILE A 20 -9.09 14.19 -1.92
N ASP A 21 -8.24 14.57 -0.97
CA ASP A 21 -6.85 14.91 -1.28
C ASP A 21 -6.03 13.65 -1.53
N LEU A 22 -5.17 13.69 -2.54
CA LEU A 22 -4.20 12.65 -2.79
C LEU A 22 -3.09 12.68 -1.73
N VAL A 23 -2.96 11.59 -0.99
CA VAL A 23 -1.97 11.37 0.07
C VAL A 23 -0.77 10.60 -0.45
N TYR A 24 -1.00 9.66 -1.37
CA TYR A 24 0.05 8.84 -1.96
C TYR A 24 -0.33 8.47 -3.40
N PHE A 25 0.67 8.48 -4.28
CA PHE A 25 0.51 8.09 -5.67
C PHE A 25 1.77 7.38 -6.15
N ASP A 26 1.61 6.13 -6.56
CA ASP A 26 2.62 5.39 -7.29
C ASP A 26 1.97 4.71 -8.49
N ALA A 27 2.57 4.85 -9.67
CA ALA A 27 2.01 4.30 -10.89
C ALA A 27 3.10 4.01 -11.91
N SER A 28 2.80 3.06 -12.78
CA SER A 28 3.64 2.77 -13.94
C SER A 28 3.69 3.93 -14.91
N GLU A 29 4.82 4.10 -15.61
CA GLU A 29 4.94 5.11 -16.66
C GLU A 29 3.90 4.90 -17.77
N LYS A 30 3.52 3.65 -18.04
CA LYS A 30 2.41 3.32 -18.96
C LYS A 30 1.08 3.87 -18.42
N LEU A 31 0.76 3.61 -17.16
CA LEU A 31 -0.47 4.11 -16.55
C LEU A 31 -0.47 5.64 -16.45
N LYS A 32 0.64 6.27 -16.04
CA LYS A 32 0.78 7.72 -16.04
C LYS A 32 0.51 8.29 -17.43
N LYS A 33 1.15 7.79 -18.49
CA LYS A 33 0.86 8.23 -19.87
C LYS A 33 -0.63 8.11 -20.22
N HIS A 34 -1.27 7.02 -19.81
CA HIS A 34 -2.70 6.83 -20.03
C HIS A 34 -3.56 7.85 -19.26
N LEU A 35 -3.28 8.06 -17.96
CA LEU A 35 -3.97 9.05 -17.14
C LEU A 35 -3.75 10.48 -17.64
N TRP A 36 -2.55 10.78 -18.15
CA TRP A 36 -2.26 12.08 -18.76
C TRP A 36 -3.10 12.31 -20.01
N GLN A 37 -3.23 11.28 -20.86
CA GLN A 37 -4.10 11.38 -22.03
C GLN A 37 -5.56 11.61 -21.63
N LEU A 38 -6.04 10.89 -20.61
CA LEU A 38 -7.39 11.11 -20.07
C LEU A 38 -7.58 12.53 -19.52
N ALA A 39 -6.54 13.10 -18.88
CA ALA A 39 -6.57 14.47 -18.39
C ALA A 39 -6.69 15.49 -19.53
N VAL A 40 -5.92 15.30 -20.60
CA VAL A 40 -5.99 16.12 -21.83
C VAL A 40 -7.36 16.00 -22.47
N ASP A 41 -7.89 14.78 -22.61
CA ASP A 41 -9.22 14.54 -23.18
C ASP A 41 -10.34 15.16 -22.33
N ALA A 42 -10.11 15.32 -21.03
CA ALA A 42 -11.01 15.97 -20.07
C ALA A 42 -10.77 17.49 -19.91
N ASP A 43 -9.89 18.10 -20.71
CA ASP A 43 -9.50 19.53 -20.63
C ASP A 43 -8.96 19.95 -19.25
N ILE A 44 -8.24 19.05 -18.56
CA ILE A 44 -7.54 19.34 -17.31
C ILE A 44 -6.17 19.93 -17.65
N GLN A 45 -5.98 21.22 -17.37
CA GLN A 45 -4.77 21.99 -17.73
C GLN A 45 -3.73 22.07 -16.60
N GLU A 46 -3.71 21.07 -15.72
CA GLU A 46 -2.86 21.05 -14.53
C GLU A 46 -1.50 20.42 -14.83
N GLU A 47 -0.42 21.05 -14.33
CA GLU A 47 0.94 20.52 -14.50
C GLU A 47 1.34 19.56 -13.37
N GLU A 48 0.68 19.66 -12.22
CA GLU A 48 0.97 18.83 -11.06
C GLU A 48 0.17 17.52 -11.09
N TRP A 49 0.88 16.38 -11.07
CA TRP A 49 0.28 15.04 -11.03
C TRP A 49 -0.72 14.85 -9.90
N GLY A 50 -0.47 15.44 -8.73
CA GLY A 50 -1.38 15.38 -7.59
C GLY A 50 -2.75 15.93 -7.93
N VAL A 51 -2.78 17.11 -8.56
CA VAL A 51 -4.02 17.79 -8.95
C VAL A 51 -4.71 17.08 -10.11
N VAL A 52 -3.95 16.61 -11.10
CA VAL A 52 -4.49 15.81 -12.22
C VAL A 52 -5.21 14.56 -11.72
N VAL A 53 -4.55 13.78 -10.85
CA VAL A 53 -5.14 12.56 -10.28
C VAL A 53 -6.36 12.90 -9.42
N MET A 54 -6.29 13.97 -8.62
CA MET A 54 -7.46 14.41 -7.86
C MET A 54 -8.63 14.74 -8.79
N HIS A 55 -8.45 15.55 -9.83
CA HIS A 55 -9.54 15.92 -10.74
C HIS A 55 -10.14 14.70 -11.46
N LEU A 56 -9.30 13.78 -11.96
CA LEU A 56 -9.76 12.56 -12.64
C LEU A 56 -10.55 11.64 -11.72
N PHE A 57 -10.11 11.47 -10.47
CA PHE A 57 -10.66 10.47 -9.56
C PHE A 57 -11.66 11.03 -8.54
N SER A 58 -11.77 12.35 -8.39
CA SER A 58 -12.70 12.98 -7.43
C SER A 58 -14.13 12.48 -7.54
N PRO A 59 -14.74 12.38 -8.75
CA PRO A 59 -16.12 11.88 -8.87
C PRO A 59 -16.27 10.43 -8.36
N LEU A 60 -15.28 9.60 -8.64
CA LEU A 60 -15.25 8.19 -8.27
C LEU A 60 -15.04 8.02 -6.76
N VAL A 61 -14.05 8.71 -6.19
CA VAL A 61 -13.76 8.69 -4.75
C VAL A 61 -14.93 9.27 -3.95
N THR A 62 -15.56 10.34 -4.43
CA THR A 62 -16.79 10.91 -3.84
C THR A 62 -17.92 9.90 -3.83
N THR A 63 -18.15 9.23 -4.96
CA THR A 63 -19.17 8.18 -5.06
C THR A 63 -18.90 7.08 -4.05
N GLN A 64 -17.64 6.63 -3.92
CA GLN A 64 -17.25 5.60 -2.97
C GLN A 64 -17.50 6.01 -1.51
N PHE A 65 -17.18 7.26 -1.15
CA PHE A 65 -17.50 7.81 0.17
C PHE A 65 -19.01 7.80 0.44
N MET A 66 -19.81 8.25 -0.53
CA MET A 66 -21.27 8.30 -0.41
C MET A 66 -21.87 6.89 -0.28
N MET A 67 -21.45 5.95 -1.12
CA MET A 67 -21.89 4.55 -1.09
C MET A 67 -21.64 3.90 0.27
N LYS A 68 -20.47 4.14 0.87
CA LYS A 68 -20.18 3.57 2.18
C LYS A 68 -20.92 4.27 3.31
N LYS A 69 -20.90 5.61 3.34
CA LYS A 69 -21.44 6.40 4.46
C LYS A 69 -22.97 6.31 4.52
N HIS A 70 -23.64 6.32 3.36
CA HIS A 70 -25.09 6.43 3.29
C HIS A 70 -25.78 5.14 2.87
N LEU A 71 -25.17 4.32 2.01
CA LEU A 71 -25.84 3.14 1.43
C LEU A 71 -25.32 1.80 1.97
N LYS A 72 -24.24 1.79 2.78
CA LYS A 72 -23.58 0.57 3.31
C LYS A 72 -23.24 -0.48 2.24
N ASN A 73 -23.06 -0.05 0.99
CA ASN A 73 -22.73 -0.90 -0.14
C ASN A 73 -21.58 -0.28 -0.94
N PRO A 74 -20.35 -0.28 -0.40
CA PRO A 74 -19.19 0.28 -1.10
C PRO A 74 -18.86 -0.55 -2.35
N ILE A 75 -18.45 0.13 -3.41
CA ILE A 75 -17.97 -0.52 -4.63
C ILE A 75 -16.65 -1.19 -4.29
N GLN A 76 -16.51 -2.49 -4.53
CA GLN A 76 -15.26 -3.21 -4.27
C GLN A 76 -14.36 -3.23 -5.51
N PHE A 77 -14.97 -3.32 -6.69
CA PHE A 77 -14.25 -3.43 -7.96
C PHE A 77 -15.00 -2.73 -9.10
N ILE A 78 -14.24 -2.17 -10.04
CA ILE A 78 -14.74 -1.63 -11.31
C ILE A 78 -13.95 -2.26 -12.44
N HIS A 79 -14.67 -2.81 -13.42
CA HIS A 79 -14.08 -3.29 -14.67
C HIS A 79 -14.35 -2.28 -15.79
N CYS A 80 -13.29 -1.81 -16.43
CA CYS A 80 -13.36 -0.93 -17.59
C CYS A 80 -13.28 -1.73 -18.89
N GLN A 81 -13.92 -1.23 -19.94
CA GLN A 81 -14.02 -1.91 -21.24
C GLN A 81 -12.66 -2.08 -21.95
N ASN A 82 -11.65 -1.30 -21.57
CA ASN A 82 -10.29 -1.37 -22.10
C ASN A 82 -9.39 -2.39 -21.36
N GLY A 83 -9.96 -3.24 -20.51
CA GLY A 83 -9.22 -4.21 -19.73
C GLY A 83 -8.58 -3.66 -18.46
N LEU A 84 -8.78 -2.37 -18.12
CA LEU A 84 -8.41 -1.84 -16.81
C LEU A 84 -9.40 -2.31 -15.74
N GLY A 85 -8.87 -2.77 -14.61
CA GLY A 85 -9.60 -3.04 -13.39
C GLY A 85 -9.18 -2.06 -12.30
N MET A 86 -10.12 -1.66 -11.46
CA MET A 86 -9.86 -0.85 -10.27
C MET A 86 -10.45 -1.53 -9.05
N ALA A 87 -9.61 -1.84 -8.06
CA ALA A 87 -10.04 -2.36 -6.77
C ALA A 87 -9.99 -1.25 -5.72
N PHE A 88 -10.98 -1.25 -4.83
CA PHE A 88 -11.13 -0.25 -3.78
C PHE A 88 -11.07 -0.93 -2.42
N ALA A 89 -10.27 -0.37 -1.52
CA ALA A 89 -10.36 -0.68 -0.11
C ALA A 89 -10.36 0.61 0.70
N GLN A 90 -10.76 0.52 1.97
CA GLN A 90 -10.79 1.68 2.83
C GLN A 90 -10.32 1.34 4.23
N SER A 91 -9.52 2.24 4.79
CA SER A 91 -9.04 2.18 6.15
C SER A 91 -9.31 3.50 6.85
N VAL A 92 -10.11 3.45 7.93
CA VAL A 92 -10.47 4.65 8.71
C VAL A 92 -11.01 5.73 7.76
N GLU A 93 -10.24 6.80 7.53
CA GLU A 93 -10.58 7.95 6.68
C GLU A 93 -9.92 7.94 5.30
N HIS A 94 -9.26 6.85 4.91
CA HIS A 94 -8.50 6.78 3.65
C HIS A 94 -9.07 5.76 2.69
N ILE A 95 -9.27 6.16 1.44
CA ILE A 95 -9.65 5.28 0.33
C ILE A 95 -8.39 4.91 -0.43
N PHE A 96 -8.20 3.61 -0.61
CA PHE A 96 -7.13 3.01 -1.39
C PHE A 96 -7.71 2.56 -2.72
N VAL A 97 -7.02 2.89 -3.80
CA VAL A 97 -7.39 2.52 -5.16
C VAL A 97 -6.20 1.85 -5.82
N CYS A 98 -6.34 0.57 -6.16
CA CYS A 98 -5.37 -0.15 -6.99
C CYS A 98 -5.91 -0.25 -8.40
N ILE A 99 -5.10 0.11 -9.40
CA ILE A 99 -5.45 0.03 -10.82
C ILE A 99 -4.52 -0.98 -11.48
N GLY A 100 -5.10 -1.86 -12.32
CA GLY A 100 -4.31 -2.75 -13.15
C GLY A 100 -4.98 -3.22 -14.42
N GLU A 101 -4.17 -3.47 -15.44
CA GLU A 101 -4.61 -3.96 -16.75
C GLU A 101 -4.58 -5.48 -16.81
N ASN A 102 -5.66 -6.06 -17.33
CA ASN A 102 -5.83 -7.50 -17.55
C ASN A 102 -5.60 -8.36 -16.29
N GLN A 103 -5.79 -7.77 -15.11
CA GLN A 103 -5.70 -8.47 -13.84
C GLN A 103 -7.08 -8.98 -13.43
N ARG A 104 -7.11 -10.16 -12.80
CA ARG A 104 -8.35 -10.68 -12.20
C ARG A 104 -8.77 -9.81 -11.01
N GLU A 105 -10.07 -9.75 -10.77
CA GLU A 105 -10.66 -8.99 -9.65
C GLU A 105 -10.06 -9.41 -8.31
N GLU A 106 -9.91 -10.72 -8.08
CA GLU A 106 -9.35 -11.25 -6.83
C GLU A 106 -7.91 -10.77 -6.62
N GLU A 107 -7.11 -10.73 -7.68
CA GLU A 107 -5.70 -10.31 -7.61
C GLU A 107 -5.55 -8.81 -7.29
N LEU A 108 -6.41 -7.96 -7.85
CA LEU A 108 -6.39 -6.52 -7.57
C LEU A 108 -6.95 -6.22 -6.18
N THR A 109 -7.98 -6.96 -5.76
CA THR A 109 -8.56 -6.88 -4.42
C THR A 109 -7.53 -7.25 -3.36
N GLU A 110 -6.84 -8.38 -3.53
CA GLU A 110 -5.77 -8.80 -2.62
C GLU A 110 -4.67 -7.73 -2.51
N LYS A 111 -4.27 -7.11 -3.62
CA LYS A 111 -3.25 -6.05 -3.62
C LYS A 111 -3.68 -4.81 -2.85
N VAL A 112 -4.91 -4.35 -3.04
CA VAL A 112 -5.40 -3.16 -2.33
C VAL A 112 -5.56 -3.44 -0.83
N GLU A 113 -5.93 -4.67 -0.47
CA GLU A 113 -5.99 -5.12 0.93
C GLU A 113 -4.61 -5.22 1.57
N GLN A 114 -3.61 -5.77 0.86
CA GLN A 114 -2.21 -5.77 1.30
C GLN A 114 -1.68 -4.34 1.48
N ALA A 115 -2.00 -3.42 0.57
CA ALA A 115 -1.63 -2.01 0.69
C ALA A 115 -2.26 -1.35 1.92
N VAL A 116 -3.54 -1.61 2.19
CA VAL A 116 -4.21 -1.17 3.42
C VAL A 116 -3.51 -1.74 4.65
N PHE A 117 -3.28 -3.05 4.68
CA PHE A 117 -2.67 -3.74 5.81
C PHE A 117 -1.29 -3.17 6.13
N LEU A 118 -0.40 -3.08 5.14
CA LEU A 118 0.94 -2.54 5.33
C LEU A 118 0.92 -1.08 5.75
N SER A 119 0.13 -0.24 5.08
CA SER A 119 0.11 1.18 5.39
C SER A 119 -0.43 1.43 6.80
N ARG A 120 -1.43 0.66 7.24
CA ARG A 120 -1.90 0.67 8.64
C ARG A 120 -0.86 0.16 9.62
N ALA A 121 -0.15 -0.91 9.26
CA ALA A 121 0.87 -1.48 10.13
C ALA A 121 1.97 -0.44 10.37
N LEU A 122 2.48 0.17 9.30
CA LEU A 122 3.62 1.10 9.29
C LEU A 122 3.31 2.48 9.87
N LEU A 123 2.13 3.01 9.57
CA LEU A 123 1.81 4.41 9.84
C LEU A 123 0.61 4.58 10.77
N GLY A 124 -0.16 3.52 11.01
CA GLY A 124 -1.39 3.56 11.80
C GLY A 124 -2.34 4.63 11.25
N PRO A 125 -2.75 5.61 12.09
CA PRO A 125 -3.60 6.72 11.66
C PRO A 125 -2.84 7.83 10.91
N CYS A 126 -1.51 7.83 10.91
CA CYS A 126 -0.68 8.93 10.39
C CYS A 126 -0.35 8.81 8.90
N LEU A 127 -1.28 8.32 8.08
CA LEU A 127 -1.07 8.14 6.64
C LEU A 127 -0.75 9.45 5.90
N HIS A 128 -1.21 10.59 6.42
CA HIS A 128 -0.89 11.92 5.89
C HIS A 128 0.63 12.19 5.78
N ILE A 129 1.46 11.53 6.59
CA ILE A 129 2.93 11.65 6.55
C ILE A 129 3.47 11.29 5.16
N LEU A 130 2.81 10.38 4.43
CA LEU A 130 3.23 9.96 3.09
C LEU A 130 3.24 11.10 2.07
N LYS A 131 2.44 12.15 2.29
CA LYS A 131 2.37 13.31 1.39
C LYS A 131 3.63 14.17 1.48
N ASP A 132 4.14 14.37 2.69
CA ASP A 132 5.23 15.31 2.97
C ASP A 132 6.59 14.60 3.16
N ASN A 133 6.59 13.31 3.48
CA ASN A 133 7.78 12.53 3.75
C ASN A 133 8.06 11.51 2.63
N LYS A 134 8.91 11.93 1.68
CA LYS A 134 9.32 11.10 0.54
C LYS A 134 10.05 9.82 0.96
N ASP A 135 10.84 9.86 2.02
CA ASP A 135 11.57 8.68 2.50
C ASP A 135 10.60 7.61 3.01
N MET A 136 9.56 8.04 3.73
CA MET A 136 8.50 7.15 4.19
C MET A 136 7.65 6.61 3.03
N ALA A 137 7.34 7.46 2.05
CA ALA A 137 6.63 7.04 0.84
C ALA A 137 7.43 6.00 0.04
N ASN A 138 8.74 6.21 -0.10
CA ASN A 138 9.64 5.27 -0.76
C ASN A 138 9.73 3.95 0.01
N LEU A 139 9.83 3.99 1.34
CA LEU A 139 9.84 2.77 2.17
C LEU A 139 8.54 1.96 2.00
N VAL A 140 7.38 2.61 2.04
CA VAL A 140 6.08 1.95 1.81
C VAL A 140 6.04 1.34 0.41
N ARG A 141 6.50 2.06 -0.62
CA ARG A 141 6.61 1.55 -1.98
C ARG A 141 7.49 0.30 -2.05
N GLU A 142 8.70 0.35 -1.50
CA GLU A 142 9.66 -0.76 -1.52
C GLU A 142 9.09 -2.01 -0.85
N LEU A 143 8.49 -1.86 0.34
CA LEU A 143 7.86 -2.97 1.06
C LEU A 143 6.70 -3.60 0.29
N LEU A 144 5.87 -2.78 -0.35
CA LEU A 144 4.77 -3.25 -1.19
C LEU A 144 5.28 -4.01 -2.43
N LEU A 145 6.41 -3.59 -2.99
CA LEU A 145 7.05 -4.27 -4.12
C LEU A 145 7.69 -5.60 -3.70
N GLU A 146 8.34 -5.65 -2.54
CA GLU A 146 8.96 -6.86 -1.99
C GLU A 146 7.90 -7.93 -1.67
N LEU A 147 6.80 -7.55 -0.99
CA LEU A 147 5.71 -8.48 -0.70
C LEU A 147 5.13 -9.15 -1.96
N ARG A 148 5.09 -8.40 -3.07
CA ARG A 148 4.50 -8.86 -4.31
C ARG A 148 5.45 -9.68 -5.17
N THR A 149 6.71 -9.28 -5.24
CA THR A 149 7.70 -9.98 -6.08
C THR A 149 8.09 -11.34 -5.51
N GLY A 150 7.70 -11.63 -4.26
CA GLY A 150 7.91 -12.94 -3.65
C GLY A 150 9.38 -13.33 -3.66
N SER A 151 10.29 -12.35 -3.65
CA SER A 151 11.73 -12.61 -3.65
C SER A 151 12.10 -13.22 -2.30
N HIS A 152 11.95 -14.55 -2.23
CA HIS A 152 12.38 -15.39 -1.12
C HIS A 152 13.91 -15.37 -0.94
N ASP A 153 14.65 -14.77 -1.88
CA ASP A 153 16.10 -14.66 -1.87
C ASP A 153 16.54 -13.22 -1.61
N GLY A 154 16.57 -12.81 -0.33
CA GLY A 154 17.62 -11.90 0.13
C GLY A 154 17.25 -10.65 0.93
N ASN A 155 16.01 -10.16 0.96
CA ASN A 155 15.71 -8.85 1.57
C ASN A 155 14.68 -8.83 2.71
N GLN A 156 14.54 -9.94 3.45
CA GLN A 156 13.74 -9.99 4.69
C GLN A 156 14.23 -9.01 5.77
N SER A 157 15.46 -8.50 5.66
CA SER A 157 16.02 -7.43 6.49
C SER A 157 15.26 -6.11 6.36
N LEU A 158 14.66 -5.82 5.21
CA LEU A 158 13.93 -4.56 4.97
C LEU A 158 12.56 -4.56 5.70
N LEU A 159 11.90 -5.72 5.75
CA LEU A 159 10.70 -5.94 6.57
C LEU A 159 10.99 -5.84 8.08
N LEU A 160 12.14 -6.39 8.52
CA LEU A 160 12.63 -6.25 9.89
C LEU A 160 12.95 -4.78 10.23
N GLU A 161 13.63 -4.06 9.35
CA GLU A 161 13.98 -2.66 9.53
C GLU A 161 12.74 -1.74 9.51
N ALA A 162 11.78 -2.01 8.63
CA ALA A 162 10.51 -1.30 8.60
C ALA A 162 9.70 -1.50 9.89
N SER A 163 9.73 -2.72 10.45
CA SER A 163 9.14 -2.98 11.77
C SER A 163 9.85 -2.22 12.91
N GLN A 164 11.16 -1.98 12.79
CA GLN A 164 11.95 -1.21 13.77
C GLN A 164 11.71 0.31 13.65
N ARG A 165 11.40 0.80 12.45
CA ARG A 165 11.08 2.20 12.15
C ARG A 165 9.63 2.58 12.45
N LEU A 166 8.78 1.61 12.83
CA LEU A 166 7.48 1.88 13.45
C LEU A 166 7.67 2.83 14.65
N HIS A 167 6.89 3.91 14.67
CA HIS A 167 6.84 4.91 15.74
C HIS A 167 6.17 4.33 17.01
N VAL A 168 6.70 3.22 17.52
CA VAL A 168 6.29 2.63 18.80
C VAL A 168 7.13 3.26 19.91
N SER A 169 6.55 3.40 21.11
CA SER A 169 7.28 3.94 22.25
C SER A 169 8.57 3.12 22.49
N PRO A 170 9.66 3.74 22.96
CA PRO A 170 10.93 3.06 23.22
C PRO A 170 10.77 1.79 24.07
N ASP A 171 9.83 1.82 25.02
CA ASP A 171 9.53 0.71 25.92
C ASP A 171 8.89 -0.48 25.20
N VAL A 172 7.95 -0.24 24.28
CA VAL A 172 7.32 -1.32 23.49
C VAL A 172 8.31 -1.90 22.50
N ARG A 173 9.17 -1.06 21.91
CA ARG A 173 10.27 -1.51 21.05
C ARG A 173 11.22 -2.43 21.81
N GLN A 174 11.66 -2.02 23.00
CA GLN A 174 12.54 -2.81 23.85
C GLN A 174 11.88 -4.12 24.29
N HIS A 175 10.59 -4.10 24.61
CA HIS A 175 9.84 -5.28 25.03
C HIS A 175 9.65 -6.29 23.89
N CYS A 176 9.26 -5.81 22.70
CA CYS A 176 9.18 -6.64 21.50
C CYS A 176 10.55 -7.24 21.15
N MET A 177 11.64 -6.46 21.21
CA MET A 177 13.00 -6.98 20.99
C MET A 177 13.40 -8.05 22.01
N SER A 178 13.05 -7.86 23.28
CA SER A 178 13.38 -8.82 24.35
C SER A 178 12.62 -10.14 24.16
N MET A 179 11.32 -10.08 23.85
CA MET A 179 10.52 -11.26 23.51
C MET A 179 11.03 -11.97 22.24
N THR A 180 11.43 -11.20 21.24
CA THR A 180 12.02 -11.69 19.97
C THR A 180 13.29 -12.49 20.25
N GLN A 181 14.19 -11.94 21.07
CA GLN A 181 15.44 -12.62 21.44
C GLN A 181 15.20 -13.88 22.28
N GLU A 182 14.19 -13.88 23.15
CA GLU A 182 13.84 -15.04 23.96
C GLU A 182 13.22 -16.17 23.12
N LEU A 183 12.36 -15.84 22.16
CA LEU A 183 11.77 -16.81 21.25
C LEU A 183 12.80 -17.39 20.28
N ASN A 184 13.72 -16.57 19.78
CA ASN A 184 14.79 -17.05 18.90
C ASN A 184 15.71 -18.05 19.62
N LYS A 185 16.08 -17.76 20.88
CA LYS A 185 16.83 -18.70 21.73
C LYS A 185 16.09 -20.01 22.01
N LYS A 186 14.76 -19.99 22.11
CA LYS A 186 13.94 -21.21 22.26
C LYS A 186 13.85 -21.99 20.93
N LEU A 187 13.81 -21.29 19.80
CA LEU A 187 13.72 -21.89 18.45
C LEU A 187 15.04 -22.49 17.97
N GLU A 188 16.19 -21.92 18.34
CA GLU A 188 17.53 -22.50 18.12
C GLU A 188 17.68 -23.90 18.74
N SER A 189 16.82 -24.27 19.69
CA SER A 189 16.80 -25.59 20.33
C SER A 189 15.90 -26.64 19.66
N SER A 190 15.15 -26.25 18.61
CA SER A 190 14.18 -27.11 17.92
C SER A 190 14.50 -27.26 16.43
N THR A 191 14.69 -28.50 15.97
CA THR A 191 15.15 -28.89 14.61
C THR A 191 14.04 -28.85 13.54
N LEU A 192 13.17 -27.85 13.52
CA LEU A 192 12.05 -27.78 12.57
C LEU A 192 12.19 -26.65 11.55
N CYS A 193 11.61 -26.91 10.37
CA CYS A 193 11.58 -26.10 9.15
C CYS A 193 11.34 -24.60 9.35
N PRO A 194 11.68 -23.79 8.34
CA PRO A 194 11.58 -22.35 8.45
C PRO A 194 10.19 -21.87 8.84
N LEU A 195 10.11 -21.18 9.98
CA LEU A 195 8.86 -20.83 10.64
C LEU A 195 8.68 -19.31 10.60
N HIS A 196 7.62 -18.86 9.92
CA HIS A 196 7.24 -17.45 9.86
C HIS A 196 6.21 -17.12 10.94
N VAL A 197 6.59 -16.32 11.92
CA VAL A 197 5.75 -15.89 13.05
C VAL A 197 5.42 -14.41 12.89
N ILE A 198 4.14 -14.09 12.78
CA ILE A 198 3.64 -12.71 12.76
C ILE A 198 2.96 -12.42 14.10
N PHE A 199 3.48 -11.43 14.82
CA PHE A 199 2.87 -10.84 16.00
C PHE A 199 1.96 -9.70 15.56
N THR A 200 0.71 -9.76 15.97
CA THR A 200 -0.23 -8.65 15.84
C THR A 200 -0.60 -8.16 17.24
N SER A 201 -0.30 -6.89 17.51
CA SER A 201 -0.90 -6.15 18.62
C SER A 201 -1.99 -5.24 18.06
N GLN A 202 -2.79 -4.62 18.94
CA GLN A 202 -3.80 -3.65 18.52
C GLN A 202 -3.21 -2.42 17.79
N THR A 203 -1.89 -2.19 17.90
CA THR A 203 -1.22 -0.98 17.40
C THR A 203 0.06 -1.27 16.60
N SER A 204 0.50 -2.51 16.48
CA SER A 204 1.77 -2.83 15.81
C SER A 204 1.81 -4.26 15.28
N ILE A 205 2.65 -4.46 14.26
CA ILE A 205 2.91 -5.77 13.65
C ILE A 205 4.42 -6.00 13.66
N ALA A 206 4.83 -7.20 14.08
CA ALA A 206 6.21 -7.67 13.97
C ALA A 206 6.21 -9.04 13.30
N SER A 207 7.18 -9.33 12.44
CA SER A 207 7.35 -10.66 11.85
C SER A 207 8.77 -11.19 12.10
N ILE A 208 8.89 -12.50 12.30
CA ILE A 208 10.16 -13.22 12.51
C ILE A 208 10.14 -14.51 11.69
N HIS A 209 11.30 -14.86 11.13
CA HIS A 209 11.52 -16.13 10.43
C HIS A 209 12.75 -16.85 11.03
N SER A 210 12.65 -18.16 11.27
CA SER A 210 13.82 -19.03 11.59
C SER A 210 14.33 -19.74 10.36
#